data_AF-A0AAV8CHJ8-F1
#
_entry.id   AF-A0AAV8CHJ8-F1
#
_cell.length_a   1.000
_cell.length_b   1.000
_cell.length_c   1.000
_cell.angle_alpha   90.00
_cell.angle_beta   90.00
_cell.angle_gamma   90.00
#
_symmetry.space_group_name_H-M   'P 1'
#
loop_
_entity.id
_entity.type
_entity.pdbx_description
1 polymer ?
#
loop_
_entity_poly.entity_id
_entity_poly.type
_entity_poly.pdbx_seq_one_letter_code
_entity_poly.pdbx_strand_id
1 'polypeptide(L)'
;MIGHAGPGIGFLLIGLWHLYNHIKLYSLRPKTYVAPPWFPNRKLRYLELILIIGGSLLSIAAELFIGPEKHQPFDSDGTIPSNHLHNFEHAAISFTFLVYASFAVYFDRMKMKMGDSMTQILAGIAFAQQYLLFHLHSADHMGIEGQYHWLLQLVIVVSLATTLIGIAISAKELPNQLCAVS
;
A
#
# COMPACT_ATOMS: atom_id res chain seq x y z
N MET A 1 -6.33 -15.78 15.50
CA MET A 1 -5.79 -14.61 16.24
C MET A 1 -4.28 -14.40 15.98
N ILE A 2 -3.39 -15.38 16.18
CA ILE A 2 -1.93 -15.20 15.94
C ILE A 2 -1.59 -14.89 14.46
N GLY A 3 -2.31 -15.48 13.51
CA GLY A 3 -2.10 -15.24 12.07
C GLY A 3 -2.43 -13.83 11.57
N HIS A 4 -3.25 -13.06 12.31
CA HIS A 4 -3.61 -11.67 11.94
C HIS A 4 -2.72 -10.62 12.60
N ALA A 5 -2.15 -10.93 13.77
CA ALA A 5 -1.36 -9.99 14.55
C ALA A 5 -0.04 -9.62 13.85
N GLY A 6 0.66 -10.60 13.24
CA GLY A 6 1.95 -10.37 12.59
C GLY A 6 1.88 -9.37 11.42
N PRO A 7 1.07 -9.64 10.38
CA PRO A 7 0.89 -8.72 9.26
C PRO A 7 0.37 -7.35 9.71
N GLY A 8 -0.60 -7.31 10.63
CA GLY A 8 -1.15 -6.06 11.18
C GLY A 8 -0.11 -5.19 11.89
N ILE A 9 0.78 -5.79 12.68
CA ILE A 9 1.90 -5.08 13.31
C ILE A 9 2.88 -4.55 12.26
N GLY A 10 3.16 -5.32 11.21
CA GLY A 10 4.01 -4.87 10.09
C GLY A 10 3.47 -3.60 9.43
N PHE A 11 2.19 -3.61 9.05
CA PHE A 11 1.52 -2.43 8.49
C PHE A 11 1.49 -1.25 9.46
N LEU A 12 1.26 -1.50 10.75
CA LEU A 12 1.28 -0.44 11.77
C LEU A 12 2.66 0.21 11.85
N LEU A 13 3.74 -0.57 11.88
CA LEU A 13 5.11 -0.04 11.95
C LEU A 13 5.49 0.76 10.70
N ILE A 14 5.14 0.27 9.51
CA ILE A 14 5.34 0.99 8.24
C ILE A 14 4.49 2.27 8.21
N GLY A 15 3.23 2.22 8.67
CA GLY A 15 2.34 3.37 8.75
C GLY A 15 2.85 4.44 9.73
N LEU A 16 3.30 4.05 10.92
CA LEU A 16 3.90 4.96 11.90
C LEU A 16 5.20 5.59 11.38
N TRP A 17 6.01 4.81 10.66
CA TRP A 17 7.19 5.33 9.96
C TRP A 17 6.79 6.40 8.94
N HIS A 18 5.79 6.13 8.10
CA HIS A 18 5.31 7.09 7.10
C HIS A 18 4.79 8.37 7.77
N LEU A 19 3.94 8.22 8.78
CA LEU A 19 3.34 9.33 9.50
C LEU A 19 4.40 10.22 10.18
N TYR A 20 5.35 9.60 10.89
CA TYR A 20 6.45 10.33 11.52
C TYR A 20 7.25 11.14 10.51
N ASN A 21 7.58 10.55 9.36
CA ASN A 21 8.37 11.24 8.34
C ASN A 21 7.59 12.38 7.66
N HIS A 22 6.28 12.23 7.43
CA HIS A 22 5.43 13.32 6.95
C HIS A 22 5.37 14.47 7.95
N ILE A 23 5.10 14.19 9.24
CA ILE A 23 5.07 15.20 10.31
C ILE A 23 6.41 15.94 10.36
N LYS A 24 7.50 15.19 10.42
CA LYS A 24 8.86 15.77 10.46
C LYS A 24 9.14 16.65 9.24
N LEU A 25 8.85 16.18 8.04
CA LEU A 25 9.11 16.94 6.81
C LEU A 25 8.26 18.22 6.75
N TYR A 26 6.98 18.13 7.12
CA TYR A 26 6.08 19.26 7.20
C TYR A 26 6.56 20.29 8.24
N SER A 27 6.94 19.86 9.43
CA SER A 27 7.47 20.76 10.48
C SER A 27 8.75 21.48 10.05
N LEU A 28 9.61 20.83 9.25
CA LEU A 28 10.84 21.44 8.76
C LEU A 28 10.62 22.39 7.57
N ARG A 29 9.59 22.14 6.75
CA ARG A 29 9.37 22.87 5.48
C ARG A 29 7.87 23.14 5.22
N PRO A 30 7.16 23.85 6.10
CA PRO A 30 5.70 23.96 6.01
C PRO A 30 5.20 24.67 4.74
N LYS A 31 6.00 25.58 4.16
CA LYS A 31 5.64 26.35 2.97
C LYS A 31 5.93 25.66 1.64
N THR A 32 6.82 24.66 1.65
CA THR A 32 7.31 23.97 0.45
C THR A 32 7.15 22.46 0.55
N TYR A 33 6.29 22.03 1.48
CA TYR A 33 6.02 20.62 1.71
C TYR A 33 5.27 20.03 0.51
N VAL A 34 5.86 18.98 -0.06
CA VAL A 34 5.23 18.09 -1.03
C VAL A 34 5.28 16.69 -0.42
N ALA A 35 4.14 16.01 -0.37
CA ALA A 35 4.04 14.68 0.23
C ALA A 35 4.81 13.66 -0.64
N PRO A 36 5.93 13.09 -0.15
CA PRO A 36 6.65 12.07 -0.90
C PRO A 36 5.85 10.76 -0.89
N PRO A 37 5.91 9.96 -1.97
CA PRO A 37 5.21 8.68 -2.00
C PRO A 37 5.85 7.60 -1.12
N TRP A 38 7.09 7.78 -0.67
CA TRP A 38 7.85 6.90 0.22
C TRP A 38 9.04 7.67 0.83
N PHE A 39 9.63 7.17 1.92
CA PHE A 39 10.75 7.85 2.59
C PHE A 39 12.08 7.09 2.54
N PRO A 40 13.18 7.73 2.09
CA PRO A 40 14.47 7.08 2.06
C PRO A 40 15.10 6.95 3.45
N ASN A 41 15.63 5.77 3.77
CA ASN A 41 16.44 5.58 4.98
C ASN A 41 17.94 5.86 4.73
N ARG A 42 18.62 6.38 5.75
CA ARG A 42 20.05 6.77 5.68
C ARG A 42 20.99 5.60 5.37
N LYS A 43 20.71 4.39 5.86
CA LYS A 43 21.56 3.21 5.68
C LYS A 43 21.14 2.40 4.45
N LEU A 44 19.83 2.20 4.30
CA LEU A 44 19.23 1.43 3.23
C LEU A 44 18.17 2.30 2.54
N ARG A 45 18.56 3.01 1.48
CA ARG A 45 17.68 3.99 0.80
C ARG A 45 16.25 3.45 0.62
N TYR A 46 16.12 2.25 0.09
CA TYR A 46 14.83 1.63 -0.24
C TYR A 46 14.23 0.77 0.89
N LEU A 47 14.62 0.95 2.15
CA LEU A 47 14.20 0.05 3.25
C LEU A 47 12.68 -0.11 3.32
N GLU A 48 11.94 0.99 3.29
CA GLU A 48 10.49 1.01 3.33
C GLU A 48 9.89 0.20 2.17
N LEU A 49 10.33 0.47 0.93
CA LEU A 49 9.87 -0.23 -0.27
C LEU A 49 10.24 -1.71 -0.27
N ILE A 50 11.43 -2.07 0.24
CA ILE A 50 11.88 -3.46 0.36
C ILE A 50 11.01 -4.20 1.39
N LEU A 51 10.65 -3.56 2.51
CA LEU A 51 9.75 -4.14 3.49
C LEU A 51 8.33 -4.35 2.91
N ILE A 52 7.84 -3.41 2.11
CA ILE A 52 6.55 -3.56 1.41
C ILE A 52 6.63 -4.70 0.39
N ILE A 53 7.66 -4.76 -0.44
CA ILE A 53 7.88 -5.85 -1.43
C ILE A 53 7.94 -7.21 -0.71
N GLY A 54 8.78 -7.33 0.32
CA GLY A 54 8.95 -8.58 1.07
C GLY A 54 7.67 -9.00 1.80
N GLY A 55 6.98 -8.05 2.43
CA GLY A 55 5.70 -8.27 3.11
C GLY A 55 4.60 -8.71 2.12
N SER A 56 4.50 -8.05 0.97
CA SER A 56 3.55 -8.43 -0.09
C SER A 56 3.83 -9.82 -0.64
N LEU A 57 5.08 -10.16 -0.92
CA LEU A 57 5.45 -11.50 -1.41
C LEU A 57 5.13 -12.58 -0.39
N LEU A 58 5.46 -12.34 0.88
CA LEU A 58 5.15 -13.27 1.96
C LEU A 58 3.64 -13.42 2.16
N SER A 59 2.88 -12.32 2.05
CA SER A 59 1.43 -12.32 2.15
C SER A 59 0.78 -13.12 1.01
N ILE A 60 1.19 -12.88 -0.24
CA ILE A 60 0.71 -13.67 -1.41
C ILE A 60 1.04 -15.15 -1.21
N ALA A 61 2.26 -15.47 -0.76
CA ALA A 61 2.65 -16.85 -0.52
C ALA A 61 1.82 -17.49 0.60
N ALA A 62 1.58 -16.77 1.69
CA ALA A 62 0.77 -17.21 2.81
C ALA A 62 -0.67 -17.49 2.41
N GLU A 63 -1.27 -16.57 1.67
CA GLU A 63 -2.66 -16.64 1.25
C GLU A 63 -2.91 -17.70 0.18
N LEU A 64 -1.96 -17.93 -0.74
CA LEU A 64 -2.20 -18.85 -1.86
C LEU A 64 -1.58 -20.24 -1.68
N PHE A 65 -0.54 -20.39 -0.85
CA PHE A 65 0.27 -21.62 -0.85
C PHE A 65 0.69 -22.15 0.53
N ILE A 66 0.70 -21.34 1.60
CA ILE A 66 1.23 -21.75 2.92
C ILE A 66 0.10 -21.93 3.98
N GLY A 67 -1.15 -21.60 3.66
CA GLY A 67 -2.35 -21.89 4.48
C GLY A 67 -2.51 -23.38 4.85
N PRO A 68 -3.43 -23.77 5.77
CA PRO A 68 -3.39 -25.06 6.49
C PRO A 68 -3.27 -26.30 5.58
N GLU A 69 -2.77 -27.43 6.12
CA GLU A 69 -2.34 -28.61 5.34
C GLU A 69 -3.18 -28.90 4.08
N LYS A 70 -2.50 -28.92 2.92
CA LYS A 70 -3.07 -29.07 1.56
C LYS A 70 -3.75 -27.81 0.99
N HIS A 71 -3.40 -26.63 1.47
CA HIS A 71 -3.80 -25.37 0.84
C HIS A 71 -3.26 -25.27 -0.59
N GLN A 72 -4.17 -25.36 -1.55
CA GLN A 72 -3.94 -25.10 -2.96
C GLN A 72 -4.94 -24.02 -3.38
N PRO A 73 -4.56 -23.08 -4.24
CA PRO A 73 -5.43 -21.97 -4.61
C PRO A 73 -6.62 -22.43 -5.48
N PHE A 74 -6.56 -23.62 -6.08
CA PHE A 74 -7.56 -24.14 -7.00
C PHE A 74 -8.07 -25.52 -6.58
N ASP A 75 -9.34 -25.78 -6.89
CA ASP A 75 -9.96 -27.11 -6.80
C ASP A 75 -9.40 -28.05 -7.89
N SER A 76 -9.75 -29.35 -7.80
CA SER A 76 -9.33 -30.36 -8.76
C SER A 76 -9.79 -30.08 -10.21
N ASP A 77 -10.82 -29.27 -10.39
CA ASP A 77 -11.33 -28.83 -11.69
C ASP A 77 -10.73 -27.48 -12.16
N GLY A 78 -9.81 -26.90 -11.38
CA GLY A 78 -9.15 -25.63 -11.66
C GLY A 78 -9.96 -24.39 -11.27
N THR A 79 -11.14 -24.55 -10.66
CA THR A 79 -11.93 -23.41 -10.17
C THR A 79 -11.37 -22.86 -8.86
N ILE A 80 -11.73 -21.62 -8.52
CA ILE A 80 -11.41 -21.02 -7.22
C ILE A 80 -12.51 -21.45 -6.24
N PRO A 81 -12.19 -22.22 -5.18
CA PRO A 81 -13.16 -22.57 -4.15
C PRO A 81 -13.72 -21.33 -3.48
N SER A 82 -15.03 -21.29 -3.19
CA SER A 82 -15.65 -20.13 -2.55
C SER A 82 -15.06 -19.81 -1.18
N ASN A 83 -14.63 -20.83 -0.44
CA ASN A 83 -13.92 -20.69 0.83
C ASN A 83 -12.47 -20.17 0.69
N HIS A 84 -11.95 -20.05 -0.54
CA HIS A 84 -10.63 -19.45 -0.83
C HIS A 84 -10.75 -18.04 -1.42
N LEU A 85 -11.96 -17.53 -1.67
CA LEU A 85 -12.15 -16.23 -2.31
C LEU A 85 -11.48 -15.10 -1.51
N HIS A 86 -11.61 -15.14 -0.19
CA HIS A 86 -10.96 -14.23 0.75
C HIS A 86 -9.44 -14.23 0.62
N ASN A 87 -8.82 -15.40 0.43
CA ASN A 87 -7.37 -15.50 0.21
C ASN A 87 -6.95 -14.82 -1.09
N PHE A 88 -7.74 -14.97 -2.16
CA PHE A 88 -7.49 -14.27 -3.43
C PHE A 88 -7.68 -12.76 -3.31
N GLU A 89 -8.67 -12.30 -2.55
CA GLU A 89 -8.85 -10.87 -2.26
C GLU A 89 -7.63 -10.30 -1.53
N HIS A 90 -7.15 -10.98 -0.49
CA HIS A 90 -5.95 -10.59 0.25
C HIS A 90 -4.69 -10.63 -0.63
N ALA A 91 -4.53 -11.66 -1.45
CA ALA A 91 -3.43 -11.77 -2.40
C ALA A 91 -3.48 -10.66 -3.45
N ALA A 92 -4.66 -10.30 -3.94
CA ALA A 92 -4.84 -9.20 -4.89
C ALA A 92 -4.46 -7.84 -4.29
N ILE A 93 -4.84 -7.57 -3.04
CA ILE A 93 -4.38 -6.39 -2.29
C ILE A 93 -2.86 -6.40 -2.17
N SER A 94 -2.28 -7.52 -1.75
CA SER A 94 -0.83 -7.64 -1.58
C SER A 94 -0.08 -7.42 -2.89
N PHE A 95 -0.64 -7.89 -4.00
CA PHE A 95 -0.10 -7.72 -5.34
C PHE A 95 -0.10 -6.26 -5.81
N THR A 96 -1.15 -5.48 -5.57
CA THR A 96 -1.16 -4.06 -5.97
C THR A 96 -0.11 -3.26 -5.20
N PHE A 97 0.11 -3.55 -3.91
CA PHE A 97 1.21 -2.97 -3.14
C PHE A 97 2.59 -3.42 -3.61
N LEU A 98 2.73 -4.68 -4.05
CA LEU A 98 3.96 -5.18 -4.67
C LEU A 98 4.30 -4.40 -5.95
N VAL A 99 3.28 -4.17 -6.80
CA VAL A 99 3.41 -3.35 -8.02
C VAL A 99 3.83 -1.93 -7.65
N TYR A 100 3.10 -1.26 -6.75
CA TYR A 100 3.43 0.09 -6.29
C TYR A 100 4.90 0.18 -5.83
N ALA A 101 5.35 -0.69 -4.93
CA ALA A 101 6.68 -0.60 -4.34
C ALA A 101 7.80 -0.95 -5.34
N SER A 102 7.57 -1.95 -6.18
CA SER A 102 8.54 -2.34 -7.23
C SER A 102 8.73 -1.23 -8.26
N PHE A 103 7.63 -0.60 -8.69
CA PHE A 103 7.70 0.53 -9.62
C PHE A 103 8.26 1.80 -8.97
N ALA A 104 8.01 2.04 -7.68
CA ALA A 104 8.64 3.13 -6.94
C ALA A 104 10.18 3.01 -6.94
N VAL A 105 10.71 1.80 -6.68
CA VAL A 105 12.15 1.52 -6.80
C VAL A 105 12.60 1.74 -8.24
N TYR A 106 11.89 1.18 -9.23
CA TYR A 106 12.25 1.29 -10.64
C TYR A 106 12.33 2.76 -11.11
N PHE A 107 11.32 3.57 -10.82
CA PHE A 107 11.25 4.97 -11.22
C PHE A 107 12.36 5.81 -10.59
N ASP A 108 12.67 5.61 -9.31
CA ASP A 108 13.77 6.30 -8.62
C ASP A 108 15.13 5.89 -9.20
N ARG A 109 15.34 4.59 -9.47
CA ARG A 109 16.59 4.07 -10.03
C ARG A 109 16.85 4.58 -11.45
N MET A 110 15.79 4.69 -12.25
CA MET A 110 15.85 5.22 -13.60
C MET A 110 15.82 6.75 -13.65
N LYS A 111 15.68 7.43 -12.50
CA LYS A 111 15.57 8.89 -12.38
C LYS A 111 14.52 9.47 -13.32
N MET A 112 13.37 8.81 -13.42
CA MET A 112 12.31 9.24 -14.33
C MET A 112 11.78 10.61 -13.92
N LYS A 113 11.65 11.53 -14.90
CA LYS A 113 11.24 12.92 -14.66
C LYS A 113 9.91 13.06 -13.90
N MET A 114 9.01 12.10 -14.06
CA MET A 114 7.71 12.06 -13.40
C MET A 114 7.57 10.86 -12.44
N GLY A 115 8.68 10.28 -12.00
CA GLY A 115 8.70 9.07 -11.17
C GLY A 115 7.83 9.20 -9.93
N ASP A 116 8.00 10.27 -9.16
CA ASP A 116 7.23 10.50 -7.93
C ASP A 116 5.72 10.61 -8.19
N SER A 117 5.32 11.34 -9.24
CA SER A 117 3.91 11.48 -9.62
C SER A 117 3.31 10.14 -10.05
N MET A 118 4.05 9.34 -10.82
CA MET A 118 3.61 8.00 -11.21
C MET A 118 3.51 7.06 -10.01
N THR A 119 4.45 7.15 -9.06
CA THR A 119 4.38 6.39 -7.81
C THR A 119 3.18 6.80 -6.96
N GLN A 120 2.86 8.09 -6.86
CA GLN A 120 1.66 8.57 -6.17
C GLN A 120 0.37 8.02 -6.80
N ILE A 121 0.28 7.96 -8.13
CA ILE A 121 -0.86 7.35 -8.83
C ILE A 121 -0.98 5.87 -8.49
N LEU A 122 0.13 5.12 -8.52
CA LEU A 122 0.14 3.70 -8.15
C LEU A 122 -0.27 3.48 -6.69
N ALA A 123 0.17 4.34 -5.77
CA ALA A 123 -0.26 4.31 -4.38
C ALA A 123 -1.78 4.56 -4.26
N GLY A 124 -2.31 5.53 -5.00
CA GLY A 124 -3.75 5.83 -5.04
C GLY A 124 -4.57 4.64 -5.55
N ILE A 125 -4.09 3.96 -6.61
CA ILE A 125 -4.71 2.73 -7.13
C ILE A 125 -4.68 1.62 -6.08
N ALA A 126 -3.54 1.41 -5.41
CA ALA A 126 -3.39 0.41 -4.36
C ALA A 126 -4.37 0.66 -3.20
N PHE A 127 -4.47 1.90 -2.69
CA PHE A 127 -5.41 2.24 -1.62
C PHE A 127 -6.88 2.15 -2.06
N ALA A 128 -7.22 2.54 -3.30
CA ALA A 128 -8.58 2.43 -3.81
C ALA A 128 -9.01 0.97 -3.94
N GLN A 129 -8.15 0.13 -4.49
CA GLN A 129 -8.40 -1.31 -4.63
C GLN A 129 -8.43 -1.99 -3.26
N GLN A 130 -7.53 -1.62 -2.35
CA GLN A 130 -7.54 -2.11 -0.97
C GLN A 130 -8.85 -1.77 -0.28
N TYR A 131 -9.30 -0.52 -0.36
CA TYR A 131 -10.58 -0.11 0.24
C TYR A 131 -11.75 -0.91 -0.33
N LEU A 132 -11.83 -1.03 -1.66
CA LEU A 132 -12.92 -1.75 -2.32
C LEU A 132 -12.98 -3.21 -1.85
N LEU A 133 -11.85 -3.93 -1.90
CA LEU A 133 -11.83 -5.33 -1.49
C LEU A 133 -12.05 -5.50 0.01
N PHE A 134 -11.42 -4.68 0.87
CA PHE A 134 -11.70 -4.75 2.31
C PHE A 134 -13.14 -4.42 2.66
N HIS A 135 -13.77 -3.47 1.97
CA HIS A 135 -15.15 -3.09 2.22
C HIS A 135 -16.12 -4.24 1.92
N LEU A 136 -15.93 -4.89 0.76
CA LEU A 136 -16.73 -6.05 0.38
C LEU A 136 -16.46 -7.25 1.29
N HIS A 137 -15.18 -7.51 1.59
CA HIS A 137 -14.73 -8.58 2.48
C HIS A 137 -15.25 -8.43 3.92
N SER A 138 -15.33 -7.20 4.43
CA SER A 138 -15.71 -6.96 5.82
C SER A 138 -17.21 -6.96 6.09
N ALA A 139 -18.04 -7.19 5.07
CA ALA A 139 -19.49 -7.14 5.21
C ALA A 139 -20.05 -8.16 6.22
N ASP A 140 -19.30 -9.25 6.47
CA ASP A 140 -19.75 -10.36 7.31
C ASP A 140 -19.08 -10.41 8.70
N HIS A 141 -18.13 -9.49 9.00
CA HIS A 141 -17.46 -9.47 10.30
C HIS A 141 -18.27 -8.71 11.37
N MET A 142 -18.61 -9.39 12.46
CA MET A 142 -19.35 -8.82 13.60
C MET A 142 -18.49 -8.79 14.87
N GLY A 143 -18.89 -7.99 15.86
CA GLY A 143 -18.20 -7.91 17.16
C GLY A 143 -16.85 -7.18 17.09
N ILE A 144 -15.87 -7.63 17.89
CA ILE A 144 -14.56 -6.96 18.02
C ILE A 144 -13.77 -7.00 16.70
N GLU A 145 -13.85 -8.11 15.96
CA GLU A 145 -13.23 -8.22 14.64
C GLU A 145 -13.80 -7.17 13.68
N GLY A 146 -15.13 -7.05 13.60
CA GLY A 146 -15.79 -6.01 12.81
C GLY A 146 -15.34 -4.58 13.18
N GLN A 147 -15.11 -4.30 14.47
CA GLN A 147 -14.57 -3.00 14.92
C GLN A 147 -13.14 -2.74 14.41
N TYR A 148 -12.27 -3.75 14.43
CA TYR A 148 -10.93 -3.64 13.86
C TYR A 148 -10.97 -3.42 12.34
N HIS A 149 -11.83 -4.14 11.63
CA HIS A 149 -12.04 -3.95 10.18
C HIS A 149 -12.53 -2.54 9.86
N TRP A 150 -13.48 -2.02 10.65
CA TRP A 150 -13.98 -0.66 10.48
C TRP A 150 -12.87 0.39 10.69
N LEU A 151 -12.06 0.24 11.75
CA LEU A 151 -10.93 1.15 12.00
C LEU A 151 -9.89 1.09 10.87
N LEU A 152 -9.61 -0.11 10.35
CA LEU A 152 -8.70 -0.30 9.23
C LEU A 152 -9.23 0.39 7.97
N GLN A 153 -10.52 0.24 7.64
CA GLN A 153 -11.14 0.94 6.52
C GLN A 153 -11.03 2.46 6.65
N LEU A 154 -11.24 3.02 7.86
CA LEU A 154 -11.07 4.45 8.10
C LEU A 154 -9.63 4.91 7.78
N VAL A 155 -8.63 4.15 8.22
CA VAL A 155 -7.22 4.45 7.92
C VAL A 155 -6.94 4.38 6.42
N ILE A 156 -7.49 3.38 5.71
CA ILE A 156 -7.34 3.25 4.26
C ILE A 156 -7.99 4.45 3.55
N VAL A 157 -9.20 4.85 3.94
CA VAL A 157 -9.89 6.01 3.35
C VAL A 157 -9.11 7.30 3.56
N VAL A 158 -8.57 7.53 4.76
CA VAL A 158 -7.72 8.70 5.04
C VAL A 158 -6.45 8.66 4.18
N SER A 159 -5.83 7.48 4.03
CA SER A 159 -4.63 7.29 3.18
C SER A 159 -4.93 7.54 1.71
N LEU A 160 -6.06 7.04 1.21
CA LEU A 160 -6.54 7.29 -0.15
C LEU A 160 -6.80 8.78 -0.38
N ALA A 161 -7.58 9.42 0.49
CA ALA A 161 -7.93 10.83 0.37
C ALA A 161 -6.69 11.73 0.37
N THR A 162 -5.74 11.49 1.28
CA THR A 162 -4.50 12.26 1.36
C THR A 162 -3.59 12.01 0.15
N THR A 163 -3.54 10.79 -0.38
CA THR A 163 -2.83 10.47 -1.63
C THR A 163 -3.45 11.21 -2.83
N LEU A 164 -4.77 11.21 -2.96
CA LEU A 164 -5.48 11.94 -4.02
C LEU A 164 -5.26 13.45 -3.94
N ILE A 165 -5.26 14.02 -2.73
CA ILE A 165 -4.90 15.43 -2.50
C ILE A 165 -3.46 15.68 -2.96
N GLY A 166 -2.52 14.79 -2.61
CA GLY A 166 -1.12 14.86 -3.05
C GLY A 166 -1.00 14.89 -4.58
N ILE A 167 -1.68 13.98 -5.28
CA ILE A 167 -1.73 13.94 -6.75
C ILE A 167 -2.26 15.26 -7.32
N ALA A 168 -3.38 15.77 -6.77
CA ALA A 168 -4.00 17.01 -7.25
C ALA A 168 -3.08 18.24 -7.07
N ILE A 169 -2.35 18.31 -5.96
CA ILE A 169 -1.38 19.39 -5.70
C ILE A 169 -0.21 19.28 -6.68
N SER A 170 0.38 18.09 -6.84
CA SER A 170 1.49 17.87 -7.77
C SER A 170 1.10 18.15 -9.23
N ALA A 171 -0.13 17.83 -9.63
CA ALA A 171 -0.64 18.14 -10.96
C ALA A 171 -0.72 19.64 -11.22
N LYS A 172 -1.03 20.45 -10.20
CA LYS A 172 -1.08 21.91 -10.30
C LYS A 172 0.29 22.56 -10.48
N GLU A 173 1.34 21.92 -9.99
CA GLU A 173 2.74 22.39 -10.11
C GLU A 173 3.41 21.97 -11.42
N LEU A 174 2.79 21.06 -12.18
CA LEU A 174 3.32 20.52 -13.44
C LEU A 174 3.68 21.59 -14.49
N PRO A 175 2.88 22.67 -14.70
CA PRO A 175 3.25 23.73 -15.66
C PRO A 175 4.54 24.46 -15.27
N ASN A 176 4.76 24.69 -13.96
CA ASN A 176 5.95 25.39 -13.46
C ASN A 176 7.21 24.53 -13.56
N GLN A 177 7.07 23.21 -13.40
CA GLN A 177 8.15 22.22 -13.57
C GLN A 177 8.58 22.06 -15.04
N LEU A 178 7.66 22.26 -15.99
CA LEU A 178 7.95 22.22 -17.42
C LEU A 178 8.66 23.49 -17.91
N CYS A 179 8.31 24.66 -17.39
CA CYS A 179 8.92 25.95 -17.77
C CYS A 179 10.28 26.24 -17.09
N ALA A 180 10.57 25.68 -15.92
CA ALA A 180 11.84 25.91 -15.22
C ALA A 180 13.07 25.23 -15.88
N VAL A 181 12.88 24.55 -17.00
CA VAL A 181 13.90 23.74 -17.69
C VAL A 181 13.95 24.06 -19.20
N SER A 182 13.25 25.11 -19.66
CA SER A 182 13.36 25.69 -21.00
C SER A 182 14.16 26.99 -20.94
#